data_AF-A0A933KT11-F1
#
_entry.id   AF-A0A933KT11-F1
#
_cell.length_a   1.000
_cell.length_b   1.000
_cell.length_c   1.000
_cell.angle_alpha   90.00
_cell.angle_beta   90.00
_cell.angle_gamma   90.00
#
_symmetry.space_group_name_H-M   'P 1'
#
loop_
_entity.id
_entity.type
_entity.pdbx_description
1 polymer ?
#
loop_
_entity_poly.entity_id
_entity_poly.type
_entity_poly.pdbx_seq_one_letter_code
_entity_poly.pdbx_strand_id
1 'polypeptide(L)' 'PSDRPVLVYCAGGYRSSIAASLLQRAGRSPVSELAGGIVAWEAAHLPLTTDN' A
#
# COMPACT_ATOMS: atom_id res chain seq x y z
N PRO A 1 9.33 -6.84 -10.08
CA PRO A 1 8.93 -8.25 -9.84
C PRO A 1 7.47 -8.49 -10.24
N SER A 2 7.17 -9.56 -10.98
CA SER A 2 5.82 -9.94 -11.47
C SER A 2 5.27 -11.22 -10.80
N ASP A 3 6.12 -11.92 -10.05
CA ASP A 3 5.90 -13.23 -9.45
C ASP A 3 5.49 -13.16 -7.96
N ARG A 4 5.32 -11.96 -7.41
CA ARG A 4 5.04 -11.73 -5.99
C ARG A 4 3.86 -10.80 -5.76
N PRO A 5 3.10 -11.02 -4.66
CA PRO A 5 2.10 -10.06 -4.19
C PRO A 5 2.68 -8.67 -4.02
N VAL A 6 1.86 -7.66 -4.27
CA VAL A 6 2.21 -6.24 -4.06
C VAL A 6 1.30 -5.65 -3.01
N LEU A 7 1.91 -5.00 -2.01
CA LEU A 7 1.22 -4.07 -1.13
C LEU A 7 1.60 -2.64 -1.55
N VAL A 8 0.62 -1.78 -1.79
CA VAL A 8 0.83 -0.33 -1.99
C VAL A 8 0.28 0.45 -0.80
N TYR A 9 0.93 1.54 -0.43
CA TYR A 9 0.43 2.42 0.62
C TYR A 9 0.72 3.88 0.28
N CYS A 10 -0.02 4.78 0.91
CA CYS A 10 0.26 6.21 0.92
C CYS A 10 0.07 6.74 2.34
N ALA A 11 0.00 8.07 2.51
CA ALA A 11 -0.21 8.67 3.82
C ALA A 11 -1.48 8.17 4.54
N GLY A 12 -2.65 8.24 3.87
CA GLY A 12 -3.96 7.97 4.48
C GLY A 12 -4.85 6.95 3.76
N GLY A 13 -4.31 6.19 2.80
CA GLY A 13 -5.06 5.15 2.07
C GLY A 13 -5.73 5.58 0.75
N TYR A 14 -6.14 6.85 0.60
CA TYR A 14 -6.90 7.29 -0.60
C TYR A 14 -6.15 7.12 -1.93
N ARG A 15 -4.86 7.48 -2.00
CA ARG A 15 -4.06 7.32 -3.23
C ARG A 15 -3.71 5.85 -3.49
N SER A 16 -3.49 5.07 -2.44
CA SER A 16 -3.14 3.66 -2.56
C SER A 16 -4.31 2.79 -3.00
N SER A 17 -5.54 3.13 -2.59
CA SER A 17 -6.74 2.44 -3.08
C SER A 17 -6.97 2.66 -4.58
N ILE A 18 -6.76 3.89 -5.07
CA ILE A 18 -6.79 4.19 -6.52
C ILE A 18 -5.68 3.42 -7.23
N ALA A 19 -4.45 3.44 -6.70
CA ALA A 19 -3.32 2.72 -7.29
C ALA A 19 -3.58 1.20 -7.36
N ALA A 20 -4.13 0.59 -6.30
CA ALA A 20 -4.48 -0.82 -6.27
C ALA A 20 -5.52 -1.18 -7.36
N SER A 21 -6.56 -0.37 -7.52
CA SER A 21 -7.56 -0.54 -8.59
C SER A 21 -6.95 -0.43 -9.99
N LEU A 22 -6.06 0.54 -10.21
CA LEU A 22 -5.36 0.70 -11.49
C LEU A 22 -4.45 -0.50 -11.80
N LEU A 23 -3.70 -1.00 -10.82
CA LEU A 23 -2.83 -2.16 -10.97
C LEU A 23 -3.63 -3.43 -11.28
N GLN A 24 -4.73 -3.67 -10.55
CA GLN A 24 -5.64 -4.79 -10.82
C GLN A 24 -6.22 -4.72 -12.23
N ARG A 25 -6.70 -3.54 -12.66
CA ARG A 25 -7.19 -3.30 -14.03
C ARG A 25 -6.12 -3.53 -15.11
N ALA A 26 -4.85 -3.28 -14.79
CA ALA A 26 -3.73 -3.55 -15.67
C ALA A 26 -3.28 -5.02 -15.68
N GLY A 27 -4.02 -5.92 -15.02
CA GLY A 27 -3.71 -7.35 -14.95
C GLY A 27 -2.66 -7.71 -13.89
N ARG A 28 -2.25 -6.77 -13.04
CA ARG A 28 -1.36 -7.08 -11.91
C ARG A 28 -2.18 -7.68 -10.77
N SER A 29 -1.85 -8.91 -10.41
CA SER A 29 -2.47 -9.63 -9.30
C SER A 29 -1.46 -10.62 -8.70
N PRO A 30 -1.46 -10.84 -7.37
CA PRO A 30 -2.31 -10.20 -6.37
C PRO A 30 -1.78 -8.82 -5.92
N VAL A 31 -2.71 -7.87 -5.70
CA VAL A 31 -2.42 -6.51 -5.22
C VAL A 31 -3.34 -6.18 -4.05
N SER A 32 -2.76 -5.65 -2.97
CA SER A 32 -3.43 -5.18 -1.77
C SER A 32 -2.96 -3.77 -1.43
N GLU A 33 -3.71 -3.08 -0.57
CA GLU A 33 -3.34 -1.76 -0.06
C GLU A 33 -3.47 -1.69 1.46
N LEU A 34 -2.71 -0.78 2.08
CA LEU A 34 -2.76 -0.56 3.52
C LEU A 34 -3.88 0.42 3.86
N ALA A 35 -5.00 -0.11 4.39
CA ALA A 35 -6.13 0.70 4.84
C ALA A 35 -5.68 1.76 5.86
N GLY A 36 -6.03 3.03 5.61
CA GLY A 36 -5.61 4.17 6.43
C GLY A 36 -4.15 4.60 6.25
N GLY A 37 -3.39 3.94 5.36
CA GLY A 37 -2.03 4.30 4.99
C GLY A 37 -1.02 4.20 6.14
N ILE A 38 0.11 4.87 5.97
CA ILE A 38 1.20 4.87 6.97
C ILE A 38 0.75 5.50 8.30
N VAL A 39 -0.23 6.41 8.27
CA VAL A 39 -0.81 7.01 9.49
C VAL A 39 -1.48 5.94 10.36
N ALA A 40 -2.24 5.01 9.76
CA ALA A 40 -2.86 3.92 10.52
C ALA A 40 -1.82 2.92 11.06
N TRP A 41 -0.74 2.68 10.30
CA TRP A 41 0.37 1.86 10.75
C TRP A 41 1.10 2.46 11.95
N GLU A 42 1.37 3.77 11.89
CA GLU A 42 1.96 4.53 13.00
C GLU A 42 1.05 4.52 14.23
N ALA A 43 -0.26 4.76 14.04
CA ALA A 43 -1.25 4.71 15.11
C ALA A 43 -1.40 3.32 15.75
N ALA A 44 -1.05 2.25 15.01
CA ALA A 44 -0.97 0.89 15.53
C ALA A 44 0.36 0.60 16.26
N HIS A 45 1.24 1.59 16.43
CA HIS A 45 2.56 1.47 17.05
C HIS A 45 3.46 0.42 16.39
N LEU A 46 3.29 0.23 15.08
CA LEU A 46 4.13 -0.67 14.30
C LEU A 46 5.45 0.01 13.90
N PRO A 47 6.53 -0.77 13.68
CA PRO A 47 7.84 -0.19 13.38
C PRO A 47 7.84 0.67 12.10
N LEU A 48 8.50 1.82 12.19
CA LEU A 48 8.77 2.71 11.07
C LEU A 48 10.27 2.96 10.97
N THR A 49 10.77 3.10 9.75
CA THR A 49 12.11 3.61 9.48
C THR A 49 11.97 4.93 8.74
N THR A 50 12.75 5.92 9.14
CA THR A 50 12.97 7.14 8.37
C THR A 50 14.40 7.08 7.87
N ASP A 51 14.57 6.95 6.56
CA ASP A 51 15.89 7.12 5.95
C ASP A 51 16.16 8.64 5.85
N ASN A 52 17.31 9.08 6.37
CA ASN A 52 17.88 10.41 6.14
C ASN A 52 18.98 10.31 5.09
#